data_AF-A0A4Q5VQ15-F1
#
_entry.id   AF-A0A4Q5VQ15-F1
#
_cell.length_a   1.000
_cell.length_b   1.000
_cell.length_c   1.000
_cell.angle_alpha   90.00
_cell.angle_beta   90.00
_cell.angle_gamma   90.00
#
_symmetry.space_group_name_H-M   'P 1'
#
loop_
_entity.id
_entity.type
_entity.pdbx_description
1 polymer ?
#
loop_
_entity_poly.entity_id
_entity_poly.type
_entity_poly.pdbx_seq_one_letter_code
_entity_poly.pdbx_strand_id
1 'polypeptide(L)'
;MKKFSAVRLALFATAFAANSLVFAAPTDIKSAMIARCADEAVQLKMTDSASAKKVCSCTINVQASQLKLGEFWDIQSTAMKGKNPNELPALKRIKGDLDKCRAGVKMSDPQFPTAPAGKK
;
A
#
# COMPACT_ATOMS: atom_id res chain seq x y z
N MET A 1 5.74 -20.18 20.86
CA MET A 1 6.14 -18.80 20.47
C MET A 1 5.46 -18.43 19.15
N LYS A 2 4.24 -17.87 19.21
CA LYS A 2 3.45 -17.48 18.03
C LYS A 2 4.01 -16.16 17.49
N LYS A 3 4.86 -16.25 16.46
CA LYS A 3 5.32 -15.07 15.70
C LYS A 3 4.10 -14.49 14.98
N PHE A 4 3.70 -13.28 15.36
CA PHE A 4 2.58 -12.53 14.81
C PHE A 4 2.73 -12.34 13.29
N SER A 5 2.23 -13.29 12.50
CA SER A 5 2.08 -13.22 11.04
C SER A 5 0.75 -12.57 10.68
N ALA A 6 0.52 -11.33 11.12
CA ALA A 6 -0.76 -10.63 10.93
C ALA A 6 -0.60 -9.20 10.40
N VAL A 7 0.48 -8.90 9.69
CA VAL A 7 0.64 -7.66 8.91
C VAL A 7 1.08 -8.03 7.50
N ARG A 8 0.17 -8.59 6.70
CA ARG A 8 0.42 -8.92 5.28
C ARG A 8 -0.45 -8.18 4.26
N LEU A 9 -1.20 -7.19 4.72
CA LEU A 9 -1.60 -6.06 3.89
C LEU A 9 -1.36 -4.81 4.73
N ALA A 10 -0.11 -4.37 4.79
CA ALA A 10 0.13 -2.95 5.04
C ALA A 10 -0.51 -2.20 3.87
N LEU A 11 -1.73 -1.72 4.06
CA LEU A 11 -2.19 -0.57 3.32
C LEU A 11 -1.11 0.49 3.46
N PHE A 12 -0.62 0.95 2.32
CA PHE A 12 0.51 1.83 2.13
C PHE A 12 0.42 3.06 3.03
N ALA A 13 0.90 2.92 4.27
CA ALA A 13 1.07 3.99 5.22
C ALA A 13 2.38 4.72 4.87
N THR A 14 2.34 5.52 3.80
CA THR A 14 3.47 6.35 3.42
C THR A 14 3.35 7.72 4.07
N ALA A 15 4.19 7.94 5.08
CA ALA A 15 4.52 9.28 5.55
C ALA A 15 5.11 10.10 4.40
N PHE A 16 4.78 11.38 4.34
CA PHE A 16 5.45 12.42 3.54
C PHE A 16 6.89 12.64 4.07
N ALA A 17 7.75 11.61 4.03
CA ALA A 17 9.18 11.80 4.23
C ALA A 17 9.80 11.97 2.85
N ALA A 18 10.12 13.23 2.52
CA ALA A 18 10.83 13.64 1.32
C ALA A 18 12.18 12.92 1.22
N ASN A 19 12.18 11.71 0.65
CA ASN A 19 13.39 11.08 0.17
C ASN A 19 13.45 11.28 -1.34
N SER A 20 14.57 11.83 -1.77
CA SER A 20 14.95 12.38 -3.07
C SER A 20 14.78 11.41 -4.25
N LEU A 21 13.56 11.07 -4.58
CA LEU A 21 13.21 10.44 -5.85
C LEU A 21 12.72 11.57 -6.76
N VAL A 22 13.52 11.87 -7.79
CA VAL A 22 13.12 12.79 -8.87
C VAL A 22 12.02 12.10 -9.66
N PHE A 23 10.80 12.14 -9.13
CA PHE A 23 9.61 11.93 -9.91
C PHE A 23 9.48 13.13 -10.84
N ALA A 24 9.17 12.90 -12.13
CA ALA A 24 8.53 13.96 -12.91
C ALA A 24 7.38 14.48 -12.04
N ALA A 25 7.45 15.75 -11.62
CA ALA A 25 6.65 16.26 -10.52
C ALA A 25 5.17 15.90 -10.80
N PRO A 26 4.56 15.00 -10.01
CA PRO A 26 3.21 14.56 -10.31
C PRO A 26 2.31 15.80 -10.30
N THR A 27 1.55 15.98 -11.38
CA THR A 27 0.70 17.16 -11.59
C THR A 27 -0.43 17.25 -10.58
N ASP A 28 -0.75 16.13 -9.92
CA ASP A 28 -1.81 15.99 -8.94
C ASP A 28 -1.48 14.90 -7.91
N ILE A 29 -2.14 14.97 -6.75
CA ILE A 29 -1.89 14.07 -5.61
C ILE A 29 -2.21 12.61 -5.93
N LYS A 30 -3.20 12.35 -6.78
CA LYS A 30 -3.60 10.99 -7.13
C LYS A 30 -2.51 10.31 -7.95
N SER A 31 -1.95 11.01 -8.93
CA SER A 31 -0.79 10.55 -9.70
C SER A 31 0.42 10.28 -8.80
N ALA A 32 0.67 11.14 -7.81
CA ALA A 32 1.74 10.94 -6.82
C ALA A 32 1.54 9.65 -6.00
N MET A 33 0.33 9.41 -5.51
CA MET A 33 0.00 8.21 -4.72
C MET A 33 0.15 6.92 -5.53
N ILE A 34 -0.27 6.93 -6.81
CA ILE A 34 -0.11 5.78 -7.70
C ILE A 34 1.36 5.46 -7.93
N ALA A 35 2.17 6.48 -8.25
CA ALA A 35 3.61 6.31 -8.48
C ALA A 35 4.30 5.74 -7.23
N ARG A 36 4.01 6.31 -6.05
CA ARG A 36 4.59 5.85 -4.79
C ARG A 36 4.21 4.40 -4.47
N CYS A 37 2.92 4.06 -4.59
CA CYS A 37 2.44 2.69 -4.38
C CYS A 37 3.16 1.69 -5.31
N ALA A 38 3.32 2.06 -6.59
CA ALA A 38 3.95 1.18 -7.56
C ALA A 38 5.45 0.97 -7.25
N ASP A 39 6.15 2.05 -6.92
CA ASP A 39 7.55 2.02 -6.54
C ASP A 39 7.80 1.15 -5.31
N GLU A 40 7.00 1.31 -4.27
CA GLU A 40 7.13 0.50 -3.05
C GLU A 40 6.84 -0.98 -3.32
N ALA A 41 5.81 -1.28 -4.12
CA ALA A 41 5.53 -2.66 -4.51
C ALA A 41 6.69 -3.32 -5.27
N VAL A 42 7.38 -2.57 -6.14
CA VAL A 42 8.58 -3.05 -6.85
C VAL A 42 9.77 -3.17 -5.92
N GLN A 43 10.03 -2.16 -5.08
CA GLN A 43 11.15 -2.17 -4.12
C GLN A 43 11.05 -3.32 -3.12
N LEU A 44 9.83 -3.62 -2.66
CA LEU A 44 9.54 -4.75 -1.77
C LEU A 44 9.37 -6.07 -2.53
N LYS A 45 9.69 -6.11 -3.84
CA LYS A 45 9.66 -7.30 -4.70
C LYS A 45 8.32 -8.03 -4.67
N MET A 46 7.22 -7.28 -4.55
CA MET A 46 5.87 -7.82 -4.52
C MET A 46 5.40 -8.21 -5.92
N THR A 47 5.78 -7.45 -6.94
CA THR A 47 5.42 -7.70 -8.35
C THR A 47 6.30 -6.86 -9.29
N ASP A 48 6.14 -7.01 -10.61
CA ASP A 48 6.84 -6.20 -11.61
C ASP A 48 6.24 -4.79 -11.77
N SER A 49 6.95 -3.88 -12.43
CA SER A 49 6.52 -2.47 -12.55
C SER A 49 5.18 -2.30 -13.27
N ALA A 50 4.89 -3.09 -14.30
CA ALA A 50 3.65 -2.97 -15.06
C ALA A 50 2.46 -3.44 -14.22
N SER A 51 2.62 -4.60 -13.57
CA SER A 51 1.66 -5.15 -12.62
C SER A 51 1.42 -4.20 -11.44
N ALA A 52 2.48 -3.62 -10.88
CA ALA A 52 2.41 -2.69 -9.76
C ALA A 52 1.60 -1.44 -10.14
N LYS A 53 1.90 -0.80 -11.28
CA LYS A 53 1.14 0.36 -11.77
C LYS A 53 -0.34 0.04 -11.98
N LYS A 54 -0.66 -1.13 -12.56
CA LYS A 54 -2.05 -1.58 -12.77
C LYS A 54 -2.80 -1.72 -11.45
N VAL A 55 -2.23 -2.46 -10.49
CA VAL A 55 -2.86 -2.68 -9.17
C VAL A 55 -3.01 -1.37 -8.42
N CYS A 56 -1.97 -0.54 -8.37
CA CYS A 56 -1.98 0.73 -7.63
C CYS A 56 -2.95 1.74 -8.23
N SER A 57 -3.01 1.87 -9.55
CA SER A 57 -3.99 2.73 -10.22
C SER A 57 -5.42 2.32 -9.87
N CYS A 58 -5.74 1.02 -9.99
CA CYS A 58 -7.06 0.49 -9.61
C CYS A 58 -7.38 0.73 -8.13
N THR A 59 -6.45 0.40 -7.23
CA THR A 59 -6.62 0.54 -5.77
C THR A 59 -6.87 1.99 -5.36
N ILE A 60 -6.09 2.94 -5.89
CA ILE A 60 -6.26 4.37 -5.60
C ILE A 60 -7.59 4.88 -6.17
N ASN A 61 -8.00 4.41 -7.35
CA ASN A 61 -9.30 4.77 -7.92
C ASN A 61 -10.49 4.27 -7.08
N VAL A 62 -10.44 3.01 -6.61
CA VAL A 62 -11.48 2.46 -5.72
C VAL A 62 -11.56 3.27 -4.43
N GLN A 63 -10.42 3.54 -3.79
CA GLN A 63 -10.40 4.32 -2.56
C GLN A 63 -10.92 5.74 -2.77
N ALA A 64 -10.48 6.43 -3.83
CA ALA A 64 -10.90 7.81 -4.12
C ALA A 64 -12.40 7.92 -4.45
N SER A 65 -13.02 6.87 -5.02
CA SER A 65 -14.43 6.89 -5.42
C SER A 65 -15.38 6.36 -4.35
N GLN A 66 -14.91 5.51 -3.44
CA GLN A 66 -15.79 4.78 -2.50
C GLN A 66 -15.52 5.07 -1.01
N LEU A 67 -14.43 5.77 -0.69
CA LEU A 67 -14.15 6.21 0.67
C LEU A 67 -14.41 7.70 0.81
N LYS A 68 -15.03 8.07 1.92
CA LYS A 68 -14.95 9.45 2.41
C LYS A 68 -13.52 9.74 2.85
N LEU A 69 -13.10 11.00 2.76
CA LEU A 69 -11.76 11.42 3.16
C LEU A 69 -11.41 10.99 4.59
N GLY A 70 -12.36 11.11 5.54
CA GLY A 70 -12.16 10.65 6.92
C GLY A 70 -11.98 9.13 7.06
N GLU A 71 -12.70 8.33 6.26
CA GLU A 71 -12.55 6.87 6.25
C GLU A 71 -11.19 6.46 5.70
N PHE A 72 -10.73 7.13 4.65
CA PHE A 72 -9.39 6.96 4.11
C PHE A 72 -8.32 7.23 5.17
N TRP A 73 -8.40 8.37 5.86
CA TRP A 73 -7.44 8.69 6.93
C TRP A 73 -7.45 7.71 8.09
N ASP A 74 -8.61 7.19 8.47
CA ASP A 74 -8.73 6.23 9.57
C ASP A 74 -8.09 4.88 9.22
N ILE A 75 -8.27 4.42 7.98
CA ILE A 75 -7.60 3.22 7.45
C ILE A 75 -6.08 3.39 7.50
N GLN A 76 -5.57 4.50 6.97
CA GLN A 76 -4.13 4.79 6.94
C GLN A 76 -3.55 4.92 8.36
N SER A 77 -4.26 5.61 9.25
CA SER A 77 -3.86 5.79 10.64
C SER A 77 -3.85 4.48 11.43
N THR A 78 -4.82 3.60 11.17
CA THR A 78 -4.89 2.27 11.79
C THR A 78 -3.71 1.40 11.37
N ALA A 79 -3.38 1.40 10.06
CA ALA A 79 -2.21 0.70 9.55
C ALA A 79 -0.90 1.26 10.14
N MET A 80 -0.75 2.58 10.22
CA MET A 80 0.41 3.25 10.84
C MET A 80 0.61 2.86 12.31
N LYS A 81 -0.49 2.67 13.05
CA LYS A 81 -0.47 2.22 14.45
C LYS A 81 -0.13 0.73 14.60
N GLY A 82 0.20 0.04 13.52
CA GLY A 82 0.46 -1.41 13.51
C GLY A 82 -0.78 -2.26 13.76
N LYS A 83 -1.98 -1.66 13.68
CA LYS A 83 -3.25 -2.37 13.84
C LYS A 83 -3.74 -2.86 12.48
N ASN A 84 -4.54 -3.92 12.48
CA ASN A 84 -5.09 -4.49 11.27
C ASN A 84 -6.25 -3.62 10.73
N PRO A 85 -6.09 -2.93 9.58
CA PRO A 85 -7.16 -2.08 9.06
C PRO A 85 -8.33 -2.88 8.49
N ASN A 86 -8.18 -4.19 8.22
CA ASN A 86 -9.23 -5.05 7.65
C ASN A 86 -10.46 -5.18 8.55
N GLU A 87 -10.37 -4.76 9.81
CA GLU A 87 -11.49 -4.76 10.74
C GLU A 87 -12.41 -3.55 10.57
N LEU A 88 -11.91 -2.47 9.97
CA LEU A 88 -12.65 -1.22 9.77
C LEU A 88 -13.82 -1.42 8.80
N PRO A 89 -15.04 -0.96 9.16
CA PRO A 89 -16.22 -1.11 8.30
C PRO A 89 -16.04 -0.54 6.89
N ALA A 90 -15.35 0.60 6.77
CA ALA A 90 -15.09 1.24 5.50
C ALA A 90 -14.20 0.38 4.58
N LEU A 91 -13.15 -0.24 5.12
CA LEU A 91 -12.30 -1.12 4.32
C LEU A 91 -13.02 -2.42 3.96
N LYS A 92 -13.78 -3.00 4.90
CA LYS A 92 -14.62 -4.19 4.62
C LYS A 92 -15.57 -3.96 3.46
N ARG A 93 -16.20 -2.78 3.41
CA ARG A 93 -17.15 -2.39 2.34
C ARG A 93 -16.53 -2.43 0.95
N ILE A 94 -15.31 -1.89 0.81
CA ILE A 94 -14.64 -1.79 -0.50
C ILE A 94 -13.73 -2.99 -0.82
N LYS A 95 -13.54 -3.91 0.13
CA LYS A 95 -12.57 -5.02 0.03
C LYS A 95 -12.76 -5.85 -1.24
N GLY A 96 -14.00 -6.17 -1.62
CA GLY A 96 -14.27 -6.96 -2.81
C GLY A 96 -13.76 -6.29 -4.09
N ASP A 97 -13.86 -4.97 -4.19
CA ASP A 97 -13.34 -4.22 -5.34
C ASP A 97 -11.82 -4.09 -5.32
N LEU A 98 -11.23 -3.96 -4.13
CA LEU A 98 -9.77 -4.02 -3.97
C LEU A 98 -9.20 -5.38 -4.35
N ASP A 99 -9.89 -6.47 -4.03
CA ASP A 99 -9.47 -7.82 -4.41
C ASP A 99 -9.51 -8.01 -5.93
N LYS A 100 -10.51 -7.42 -6.62
CA LYS A 100 -10.57 -7.39 -8.10
C LYS A 100 -9.38 -6.64 -8.72
N CYS A 101 -8.87 -5.59 -8.07
CA CYS A 101 -7.68 -4.88 -8.56
C CYS A 101 -6.44 -5.77 -8.67
N ARG A 102 -6.39 -6.87 -7.90
CA ARG A 102 -5.29 -7.84 -7.89
C ARG A 102 -5.57 -9.07 -8.77
N ALA A 103 -6.75 -9.19 -9.35
CA ALA A 103 -7.12 -10.35 -10.15
C ALA A 103 -6.21 -10.49 -11.38
N GLY A 104 -5.70 -11.71 -11.58
CA GLY A 104 -4.77 -12.01 -12.68
C GLY A 104 -3.38 -11.39 -12.53
N VAL A 105 -3.05 -10.79 -11.38
CA VAL A 105 -1.72 -10.26 -11.09
C VAL A 105 -1.02 -11.18 -10.08
N LYS A 106 0.18 -11.64 -10.43
CA LYS A 106 1.01 -12.39 -9.50
C LYS A 106 1.58 -11.43 -8.46
N MET A 107 1.18 -11.62 -7.21
CA MET A 107 1.62 -10.83 -6.07
C MET A 107 2.34 -11.74 -5.06
N SER A 108 3.55 -11.37 -4.71
CA SER A 108 4.32 -11.97 -3.63
C SER A 108 4.15 -11.18 -2.33
N ASP A 109 4.49 -11.82 -1.21
CA ASP A 109 4.57 -11.12 0.06
C ASP A 109 5.71 -10.08 0.04
N PRO A 110 5.56 -8.94 0.75
CA PRO A 110 6.60 -7.92 0.77
C PRO A 110 7.91 -8.45 1.36
N GLN A 111 9.02 -8.18 0.69
CA GLN A 111 10.37 -8.46 1.17
C GLN A 111 10.97 -7.21 1.79
N PHE A 112 10.82 -7.06 3.11
CA PHE A 112 11.43 -5.95 3.83
C PHE A 112 12.94 -6.15 3.95
N PRO A 113 13.76 -5.08 3.82
CA PRO A 113 15.19 -5.18 4.07
C PRO A 113 15.42 -5.72 5.48
N THR A 114 16.17 -6.82 5.60
CA THR A 114 16.69 -7.25 6.90
C THR A 114 17.68 -6.20 7.38
N ALA A 115 17.46 -5.64 8.56
CA ALA A 115 18.46 -4.81 9.23
C ALA A 115 19.79 -5.58 9.26
N PRO A 116 20.94 -4.95 8.96
CA PRO A 116 22.23 -5.61 9.08
C PRO A 116 22.33 -6.19 10.49
N ALA A 117 22.65 -7.48 10.62
CA ALA A 117 22.92 -8.07 11.92
C ALA A 117 24.01 -7.24 12.57
N GLY A 118 23.66 -6.51 13.64
CA GLY A 118 24.62 -5.70 14.39
C GLY A 118 25.80 -6.59 14.75
N LYS A 119 26.98 -6.21 14.26
CA LYS A 119 28.23 -6.78 14.77
C LYS A 119 28.26 -6.40 16.26
N LYS A 120 28.15 -7.42 17.12
CA LYS A 120 28.38 -7.28 18.56
C LYS A 120 29.83 -6.85 18.81
#